data_AF-A0A565CLN3-F1
#
_entry.id   AF-A0A565CLN3-F1
#
_cell.length_a   1.000
_cell.length_b   1.000
_cell.length_c   1.000
_cell.angle_alpha   90.00
_cell.angle_beta   90.00
_cell.angle_gamma   90.00
#
_symmetry.space_group_name_H-M   'P 1'
#
loop_
_entity.id
_entity.type
_entity.pdbx_description
1 polymer ?
#
loop_
_entity_poly.entity_id
_entity_poly.type
_entity_poly.pdbx_seq_one_letter_code
_entity_poly.pdbx_strand_id
1 'polypeptide(L)'
;MDKSNQIENVEETLMEDEEAANAEPFTQGTEKSDSDEKSPPLRDIVVDIITNYVTAGQESHADNDNDTDADELCAVRDAFETMMSQGLRDYEKKLQLENLMNLGPGKRKELSNEWKALCVEEMKLIAKKLRFSAKLAEAVN
;
A
#
# COMPACT_ATOMS: atom_id res chain seq x y z
N MET A 1 44.16 25.15 -42.29
CA MET A 1 44.80 26.22 -41.51
C MET A 1 43.94 26.45 -40.28
N ASP A 2 44.60 26.38 -39.13
CA ASP A 2 44.03 26.09 -37.82
C ASP A 2 43.63 27.34 -37.04
N LYS A 3 42.80 27.11 -36.01
CA LYS A 3 42.81 27.66 -34.62
C LYS A 3 41.36 27.86 -34.15
N SER A 4 40.84 27.03 -33.23
CA SER A 4 41.17 26.95 -31.78
C SER A 4 40.64 28.18 -31.02
N ASN A 5 39.51 28.03 -30.33
CA ASN A 5 39.39 27.63 -28.91
C ASN A 5 39.79 28.74 -27.92
N GLN A 6 38.82 29.18 -27.11
CA GLN A 6 38.99 29.40 -25.67
C GLN A 6 37.66 29.05 -24.96
N ILE A 7 37.62 27.87 -24.35
CA ILE A 7 36.73 27.57 -23.22
C ILE A 7 37.67 27.51 -22.02
N GLU A 8 37.39 28.30 -20.98
CA GLU A 8 38.23 28.34 -19.78
C GLU A 8 37.90 27.14 -18.88
N ASN A 9 38.97 26.48 -18.43
CA ASN A 9 38.97 25.28 -17.61
C ASN A 9 38.86 25.63 -16.11
N VAL A 10 39.04 24.59 -15.27
CA VAL A 10 39.59 24.60 -13.89
C VAL A 10 38.52 24.46 -12.79
N GLU A 11 38.58 23.48 -11.87
CA GLU A 11 39.44 22.29 -11.74
C GLU A 11 38.69 21.13 -11.06
N GLU A 12 39.14 19.91 -11.35
CA GLU A 12 38.84 18.68 -10.60
C GLU A 12 39.97 18.45 -9.59
N THR A 13 39.67 17.95 -8.37
CA THR A 13 40.67 17.29 -7.52
C THR A 13 39.99 16.34 -6.53
N LEU A 14 40.61 15.17 -6.30
CA LEU A 14 40.12 14.05 -5.49
C LEU A 14 41.20 13.63 -4.46
N MET A 15 40.78 12.88 -3.43
CA MET A 15 41.62 12.17 -2.42
C MET A 15 42.29 13.14 -1.41
N GLU A 16 42.67 12.80 -0.17
CA GLU A 16 43.04 11.55 0.56
C GLU A 16 42.49 11.68 2.04
N ASP A 17 41.89 10.69 2.71
CA ASP A 17 42.42 9.52 3.49
C ASP A 17 43.00 9.75 4.93
N GLU A 18 42.57 8.86 5.84
CA GLU A 18 43.10 8.34 7.14
C GLU A 18 43.37 9.17 8.45
N GLU A 19 42.86 8.60 9.56
CA GLU A 19 43.35 8.46 10.98
C GLU A 19 43.97 9.66 11.79
N ALA A 20 43.97 9.72 13.14
CA ALA A 20 43.70 8.72 14.19
C ALA A 20 43.14 9.31 15.53
N ALA A 21 42.41 8.46 16.27
CA ALA A 21 42.31 8.30 17.73
C ALA A 21 42.48 9.48 18.74
N ASN A 22 41.43 9.70 19.57
CA ASN A 22 41.58 9.78 21.03
C ASN A 22 40.30 9.32 21.77
N ALA A 23 40.47 8.81 23.00
CA ALA A 23 39.44 8.29 23.91
C ALA A 23 39.40 9.16 25.18
N GLU A 24 38.48 9.06 26.15
CA GLU A 24 37.27 8.26 26.43
C GLU A 24 36.49 9.07 27.52
N PRO A 25 35.37 8.61 28.13
CA PRO A 25 34.28 7.73 27.71
C PRO A 25 32.90 8.44 27.77
N PHE A 26 31.92 8.06 26.94
CA PHE A 26 30.53 8.48 27.19
C PHE A 26 29.77 7.39 27.96
N THR A 27 29.22 7.76 29.11
CA THR A 27 28.70 6.84 30.12
C THR A 27 27.46 6.08 29.65
N GLN A 28 27.44 4.78 29.91
CA GLN A 28 26.30 3.88 29.70
C GLN A 28 25.11 4.27 30.59
N GLY A 29 24.23 5.15 30.09
CA GLY A 29 22.92 5.41 30.66
C GLY A 29 21.98 4.25 30.35
N THR A 30 21.72 3.39 31.35
CA THR A 30 20.76 2.29 31.22
C THR A 30 19.33 2.82 31.31
N GLU A 31 18.79 3.31 30.20
CA GLU A 31 17.35 3.48 30.06
C GLU A 31 16.72 2.17 29.57
N LYS A 32 16.09 1.45 30.51
CA LYS A 32 15.11 0.43 30.15
C LYS A 32 13.91 1.12 29.51
N SER A 33 13.84 1.13 28.19
CA SER A 33 12.56 1.15 27.51
C SER A 33 11.90 -0.21 27.71
N ASP A 34 11.21 -0.38 28.84
CA ASP A 34 10.17 -1.40 28.98
C ASP A 34 8.97 -0.95 28.13
N SER A 35 9.17 -0.94 26.80
CA SER A 35 8.10 -0.89 25.83
C SER A 35 7.42 -2.26 25.84
N ASP A 36 6.49 -2.45 26.78
CA ASP A 36 5.40 -3.41 26.67
C ASP A 36 4.51 -3.01 25.48
N GLU A 37 5.08 -3.07 24.26
CA GLU A 37 4.34 -3.09 23.02
C GLU A 37 3.69 -4.47 22.93
N LYS A 38 2.67 -4.63 23.77
CA LYS A 38 1.77 -5.77 23.83
C LYS A 38 1.10 -5.86 22.47
N SER A 39 1.73 -6.59 21.55
CA SER A 39 1.19 -6.92 20.23
C SER A 39 -0.28 -7.24 20.40
N PRO A 40 -1.19 -6.51 19.74
CA PRO A 40 -2.61 -6.69 19.95
C PRO A 40 -2.94 -8.17 19.71
N PRO A 41 -3.61 -8.83 20.67
CA PRO A 41 -3.81 -10.26 20.58
C PRO A 41 -4.53 -10.57 19.27
N LEU A 42 -4.06 -11.57 18.51
CA LEU A 42 -4.47 -11.80 17.11
C LEU A 42 -5.99 -11.68 16.85
N ARG A 43 -6.81 -12.06 17.82
CA ARG A 43 -8.27 -11.85 17.89
C ARG A 43 -8.71 -10.42 17.54
N ASP A 44 -8.02 -9.37 17.97
CA ASP A 44 -8.39 -7.97 17.69
C ASP A 44 -8.11 -7.60 16.22
N ILE A 45 -6.96 -8.01 15.67
CA ILE A 45 -6.62 -7.87 14.24
C ILE A 45 -7.65 -8.59 13.36
N VAL A 46 -8.11 -9.77 13.81
CA VAL A 46 -9.11 -10.57 13.10
C VAL A 46 -10.50 -9.92 13.15
N VAL A 47 -10.86 -9.26 14.25
CA VAL A 47 -12.15 -8.56 14.38
C VAL A 47 -12.22 -7.33 13.47
N ASP A 48 -11.15 -6.54 13.34
CA ASP A 48 -11.12 -5.40 12.40
C ASP A 48 -11.27 -5.86 10.94
N ILE A 49 -10.57 -6.94 10.56
CA ILE A 49 -10.66 -7.50 9.20
C ILE A 49 -12.06 -8.06 8.90
N ILE A 50 -12.75 -8.67 9.88
CA ILE A 50 -14.11 -9.17 9.66
C ILE A 50 -15.13 -8.02 9.61
N THR A 51 -15.01 -7.03 10.49
CA THR A 51 -15.97 -5.93 10.63
C THR A 51 -16.03 -5.05 9.37
N ASN A 52 -14.88 -4.75 8.76
CA ASN A 52 -14.81 -3.81 7.63
C ASN A 52 -15.30 -4.39 6.29
N TYR A 53 -15.31 -5.73 6.12
CA TYR A 53 -15.63 -6.37 4.82
C TYR A 53 -16.98 -7.10 4.78
N VAL A 54 -17.60 -7.42 5.92
CA VAL A 54 -18.87 -8.17 5.96
C VAL A 54 -20.10 -7.33 5.61
N THR A 55 -20.04 -6.00 5.72
CA THR A 55 -21.17 -5.09 5.47
C THR A 55 -21.38 -4.70 4.00
N ALA A 56 -20.44 -5.03 3.10
CA ALA A 56 -20.52 -4.68 1.68
C ALA A 56 -21.43 -5.62 0.85
N GLY A 57 -21.79 -6.79 1.39
CA GLY A 57 -22.47 -7.86 0.65
C GLY A 57 -24.00 -7.86 0.77
N GLN A 58 -24.69 -6.84 0.27
CA GLN A 58 -26.15 -6.88 0.08
C GLN A 58 -26.56 -6.46 -1.34
N GLU A 59 -26.29 -7.34 -2.30
CA GLU A 59 -26.72 -7.19 -3.70
C GLU A 59 -28.24 -7.40 -3.81
N SER A 60 -29.00 -6.30 -3.90
CA SER A 60 -30.39 -6.35 -4.39
C SER A 60 -30.38 -6.42 -5.91
N HIS A 61 -30.67 -7.59 -6.47
CA HIS A 61 -30.73 -7.83 -7.92
C HIS A 61 -31.92 -7.08 -8.55
N ALA A 62 -31.70 -5.81 -8.93
CA ALA A 62 -32.59 -5.04 -9.77
C ALA A 62 -32.06 -5.08 -11.21
N ASP A 63 -32.81 -5.72 -12.11
CA ASP A 63 -32.47 -5.75 -13.54
C ASP A 63 -32.69 -4.37 -14.18
N ASN A 64 -31.65 -3.56 -14.17
CA ASN A 64 -31.59 -2.27 -14.84
C ASN A 64 -30.16 -2.08 -15.40
N ASP A 65 -30.01 -1.91 -16.72
CA ASP A 65 -28.69 -1.75 -17.37
C ASP A 65 -27.87 -0.59 -16.78
N ASN A 66 -28.55 0.42 -16.22
CA ASN A 66 -27.94 1.56 -15.54
C ASN A 66 -27.21 1.19 -14.23
N ASP A 67 -27.64 0.13 -13.53
CA ASP A 67 -27.06 -0.27 -12.25
C ASP A 67 -25.71 -1.00 -12.46
N THR A 68 -25.52 -1.60 -13.63
CA THR A 68 -24.22 -2.22 -14.02
C THR A 68 -23.13 -1.16 -14.20
N ASP A 69 -23.44 0.01 -14.79
CA ASP A 69 -22.44 1.07 -14.97
C ASP A 69 -22.06 1.72 -13.62
N ALA A 70 -23.05 1.91 -12.74
CA ALA A 70 -22.81 2.42 -11.39
C ALA A 70 -21.92 1.46 -10.57
N ASP A 71 -22.17 0.16 -10.64
CA ASP A 71 -21.36 -0.88 -10.01
C ASP A 71 -19.93 -0.94 -10.58
N GLU A 72 -19.77 -0.87 -11.91
CA GLU A 72 -18.45 -0.81 -12.57
C GLU A 72 -17.64 0.41 -12.12
N LEU A 73 -18.26 1.60 -12.06
CA LEU A 73 -17.63 2.83 -11.60
C LEU A 73 -17.24 2.77 -10.10
N CYS A 74 -18.08 2.18 -9.26
CA CYS A 74 -17.78 1.97 -7.84
C CYS A 74 -16.57 1.04 -7.64
N ALA A 75 -16.52 -0.10 -8.34
CA ALA A 75 -15.40 -1.03 -8.25
C ALA A 75 -14.07 -0.41 -8.74
N VAL A 76 -14.09 0.34 -9.85
CA VAL A 76 -12.89 1.03 -10.35
C VAL A 76 -12.41 2.13 -9.40
N ARG A 77 -13.33 2.81 -8.70
CA ARG A 77 -13.00 3.79 -7.65
C ARG A 77 -12.34 3.11 -6.45
N ASP A 78 -12.95 2.06 -5.93
CA ASP A 78 -12.45 1.33 -4.76
C ASP A 78 -11.05 0.73 -5.00
N ALA A 79 -10.82 0.17 -6.19
CA ALA A 79 -9.50 -0.27 -6.64
C ALA A 79 -8.47 0.86 -6.63
N PHE A 80 -8.82 2.05 -7.13
CA PHE A 80 -7.92 3.21 -7.10
C PHE A 80 -7.63 3.69 -5.68
N GLU A 81 -8.68 3.83 -4.87
CA GLU A 81 -8.59 4.32 -3.49
C GLU A 81 -7.74 3.37 -2.64
N THR A 82 -7.91 2.05 -2.79
CA THR A 82 -7.12 1.02 -2.10
C THR A 82 -5.67 0.87 -2.63
N MET A 83 -5.47 0.79 -3.95
CA MET A 83 -4.17 0.35 -4.51
C MET A 83 -3.25 1.49 -4.97
N MET A 84 -3.79 2.66 -5.34
CA MET A 84 -3.00 3.73 -5.99
C MET A 84 -3.09 5.10 -5.31
N SER A 85 -4.06 5.34 -4.43
CA SER A 85 -4.23 6.66 -3.81
C SER A 85 -3.16 7.03 -2.77
N GLN A 86 -2.45 6.04 -2.23
CA GLN A 86 -1.44 6.24 -1.19
C GLN A 86 -0.25 7.06 -1.72
N GLY A 87 0.12 8.12 -0.99
CA GLY A 87 1.22 9.02 -1.36
C GLY A 87 0.86 10.13 -2.36
N LEU A 88 -0.34 10.10 -2.97
CA LEU A 88 -0.82 11.17 -3.84
C LEU A 88 -1.39 12.36 -3.06
N ARG A 89 -1.22 13.58 -3.59
CA ARG A 89 -1.93 14.77 -3.10
C ARG A 89 -3.37 14.77 -3.63
N ASP A 90 -4.29 15.43 -2.93
CA ASP A 90 -5.74 15.31 -3.25
C ASP A 90 -6.11 15.81 -4.66
N TYR A 91 -5.37 16.79 -5.19
CA TYR A 91 -5.50 17.20 -6.60
C TYR A 91 -5.10 16.08 -7.58
N GLU A 92 -4.02 15.36 -7.29
CA GLU A 92 -3.55 14.24 -8.13
C GLU A 92 -4.52 13.07 -8.06
N LYS A 93 -5.01 12.74 -6.85
CA LYS A 93 -6.07 11.74 -6.65
C LYS A 93 -7.30 12.07 -7.50
N LYS A 94 -7.80 13.30 -7.41
CA LYS A 94 -8.96 13.74 -8.18
C LYS A 94 -8.72 13.61 -9.69
N LEU A 95 -7.59 14.09 -10.20
CA LEU A 95 -7.26 14.07 -11.62
C LEU A 95 -7.12 12.64 -12.17
N GLN A 96 -6.43 11.76 -11.44
CA GLN A 96 -6.26 10.36 -11.86
C GLN A 96 -7.59 9.59 -11.80
N LEU A 97 -8.39 9.81 -10.76
CA LEU A 97 -9.69 9.18 -10.62
C LEU A 97 -10.67 9.64 -11.71
N GLU A 98 -10.67 10.93 -12.05
CA GLU A 98 -11.46 11.47 -13.16
C GLU A 98 -11.06 10.82 -14.50
N ASN A 99 -9.76 10.60 -14.75
CA ASN A 99 -9.29 9.87 -15.93
C ASN A 99 -9.76 8.40 -15.95
N LEU A 100 -9.81 7.72 -14.80
CA LEU A 100 -10.31 6.35 -14.68
C LEU A 100 -11.83 6.25 -14.91
N MET A 101 -12.62 7.16 -14.35
CA MET A 101 -14.07 7.21 -14.56
C MET A 101 -14.44 7.50 -16.03
N ASN A 102 -13.61 8.28 -16.73
CA ASN A 102 -13.79 8.62 -18.14
C ASN A 102 -13.27 7.55 -19.13
N LEU A 103 -12.75 6.41 -18.65
CA LEU A 103 -12.41 5.27 -19.52
C LEU A 103 -13.66 4.73 -20.24
N GLY A 104 -13.48 4.16 -21.44
CA GLY A 104 -14.57 3.51 -22.16
C GLY A 104 -15.15 2.32 -21.38
N PRO A 105 -16.46 2.03 -21.50
CA PRO A 105 -17.16 1.07 -20.63
C PRO A 105 -16.53 -0.33 -20.67
N GLY A 106 -16.08 -0.80 -21.83
CA GLY A 106 -15.37 -2.08 -21.94
C GLY A 106 -14.13 -2.19 -21.04
N LYS A 107 -13.38 -1.09 -20.83
CA LYS A 107 -12.21 -1.08 -19.95
C LYS A 107 -12.57 -0.89 -18.48
N ARG A 108 -13.65 -0.13 -18.17
CA ARG A 108 -14.22 -0.06 -16.81
C ARG A 108 -14.70 -1.43 -16.34
N LYS A 109 -15.44 -2.14 -17.19
CA LYS A 109 -15.89 -3.53 -16.96
C LYS A 109 -14.76 -4.50 -16.71
N GLU A 110 -13.69 -4.44 -17.52
CA GLU A 110 -12.49 -5.27 -17.34
C GLU A 110 -11.88 -5.04 -15.95
N LEU A 111 -11.60 -3.78 -15.59
CA LEU A 111 -11.02 -3.41 -14.30
C LEU A 111 -11.93 -3.75 -13.10
N SER A 112 -13.24 -3.53 -13.22
CA SER A 112 -14.23 -3.91 -12.20
C SER A 112 -14.23 -5.41 -11.93
N ASN A 113 -14.27 -6.23 -12.98
CA ASN A 113 -14.25 -7.69 -12.85
C ASN A 113 -12.94 -8.20 -12.25
N GLU A 114 -11.79 -7.65 -12.65
CA GLU A 114 -10.48 -7.99 -12.09
C GLU A 114 -10.40 -7.61 -10.60
N TRP A 115 -10.86 -6.41 -10.23
CA TRP A 115 -10.91 -5.97 -8.83
C TRP A 115 -11.77 -6.88 -7.97
N LYS A 116 -13.01 -7.17 -8.40
CA LYS A 116 -13.92 -8.09 -7.71
C LYS A 116 -13.33 -9.49 -7.55
N ALA A 117 -12.63 -10.00 -8.57
CA ALA A 117 -11.93 -11.27 -8.49
C ALA A 117 -10.79 -11.25 -7.45
N LEU A 118 -10.00 -10.17 -7.41
CA LEU A 118 -8.94 -9.98 -6.41
C LEU A 118 -9.50 -9.92 -4.97
N CYS A 119 -10.58 -9.16 -4.72
CA CYS A 119 -11.23 -9.13 -3.41
C CYS A 119 -11.67 -10.53 -2.94
N VAL A 120 -12.24 -11.33 -3.85
CA VAL A 120 -12.64 -12.72 -3.57
C VAL A 120 -11.43 -13.61 -3.26
N GLU A 121 -10.28 -13.39 -3.89
CA GLU A 121 -9.03 -14.10 -3.57
C GLU A 121 -8.41 -13.66 -2.24
N GLU A 122 -8.47 -12.37 -1.92
CA GLU A 122 -8.04 -11.83 -0.64
C GLU A 122 -8.87 -12.41 0.52
N MET A 123 -10.20 -12.44 0.40
CA MET A 123 -11.07 -13.08 1.41
C MET A 123 -10.72 -14.57 1.61
N LYS A 124 -10.43 -15.30 0.52
CA LYS A 124 -9.95 -16.70 0.61
C LYS A 124 -8.59 -16.80 1.30
N LEU A 125 -7.68 -15.85 1.09
CA LEU A 125 -6.37 -15.81 1.74
C LEU A 125 -6.52 -15.48 3.24
N ILE A 126 -7.35 -14.51 3.60
CA ILE A 126 -7.69 -14.18 4.98
C ILE A 126 -8.23 -15.42 5.70
N ALA A 127 -9.25 -16.09 5.15
CA ALA A 127 -9.82 -17.30 5.74
C ALA A 127 -8.78 -18.43 5.94
N LYS A 128 -7.82 -18.58 5.01
CA LYS A 128 -6.69 -19.52 5.16
C LYS A 128 -5.74 -19.09 6.30
N LYS A 129 -5.39 -17.80 6.39
CA LYS A 129 -4.56 -17.24 7.48
C LYS A 129 -5.23 -17.48 8.84
N LEU A 130 -6.52 -17.17 8.98
CA LEU A 130 -7.28 -17.41 10.22
C LEU A 130 -7.24 -18.87 10.66
N ARG A 131 -7.49 -19.80 9.72
CA ARG A 131 -7.43 -21.24 9.98
C ARG A 131 -6.04 -21.72 10.40
N PHE A 132 -4.99 -21.11 9.85
CA PHE A 132 -3.61 -21.41 10.22
C PHE A 132 -3.27 -20.85 11.61
N SER A 133 -3.65 -19.60 11.91
CA SER A 133 -3.50 -19.01 13.25
C SER A 133 -4.22 -19.81 14.33
N ALA A 134 -5.40 -20.35 14.05
CA ALA A 134 -6.11 -21.25 14.97
C ALA A 134 -5.32 -22.54 15.27
N LYS A 135 -4.73 -23.17 14.23
CA LYS A 135 -3.86 -24.35 14.41
C LYS A 135 -2.58 -24.04 15.18
N LEU A 136 -1.97 -22.88 14.97
CA LEU A 136 -0.82 -22.44 15.76
C LEU A 136 -1.19 -22.23 17.23
N ALA A 137 -2.36 -21.63 17.50
CA ALA A 137 -2.85 -21.45 18.85
C ALA A 137 -3.19 -22.80 19.54
N GLU A 138 -3.77 -23.75 18.81
CA GLU A 138 -4.03 -25.11 19.32
C GLU A 138 -2.73 -25.85 19.68
N ALA A 139 -1.67 -25.70 18.87
CA ALA A 139 -0.39 -26.38 19.06
C ALA A 139 0.48 -25.83 20.23
N VAL A 140 0.09 -24.73 20.86
CA VAL A 140 0.81 -24.12 22.01
C VAL A 140 0.01 -24.13 23.31
N ASN A 141 -1.13 -24.83 23.35
CA ASN A 141 -1.92 -25.12 24.55
C ASN A 141 -1.72 -26.57 25.01
#